data_AF-A0A968JSU4-F1
#
_entry.id   AF-A0A968JSU4-F1
#
_cell.length_a   1.000
_cell.length_b   1.000
_cell.length_c   1.000
_cell.angle_alpha   90.00
_cell.angle_beta   90.00
_cell.angle_gamma   90.00
#
_symmetry.space_group_name_H-M   'P 1'
#
loop_
_entity.id
_entity.type
_entity.pdbx_description
1 polymer ?
#
loop_
_entity_poly.entity_id
_entity_poly.type
_entity_poly.pdbx_seq_one_letter_code
_entity_poly.pdbx_strand_id
1 'polypeptide(L)'
;MTGVNLISEEGSGQLSLAGLSDGIYFISVRSGNIKKTVKILHDSNSWRYTVTNLIKSVSETIHTADSITISATGYYEQKYPLATNYSEYVLLPVLPEKTDFFTFLPRTEAFELLQSNPLSQTFGEVKSVKVVYSIPDKKMYYANSKKFQIHYYFARDVLGYSKSHSTFNLEQYQMNSNRIYYLASLNYFKASGIYTLEFFPGDEINCEEIKLVYDKIAKTSYIGNNLRLYTGAMKWSTCPDVNGISSDELYAGQNYQPLNARENFGYLKMVDVEDLDDVYLGRHDIVLLNGIPNDIPVVAGIITTEFQTPLSHINVLSHNRGTPNMALRDALTNHSVSDLTDKLVYLKVSPDTFILREASLPEAGILVSE
;
A
#
# COMPACT_ATOMS: atom_id res chain seq x y z
N MET A 1 -5.79 -17.62 23.91
CA MET A 1 -4.47 -18.14 24.30
C MET A 1 -3.41 -17.15 23.84
N THR A 2 -2.44 -16.88 24.70
CA THR A 2 -1.50 -15.77 24.51
C THR A 2 -0.08 -16.28 24.75
N GLY A 3 0.68 -16.44 23.67
CA GLY A 3 2.05 -16.93 23.66
C GLY A 3 3.07 -15.78 23.70
N VAL A 4 4.09 -15.88 24.56
CA VAL A 4 5.31 -15.06 24.44
C VAL A 4 6.49 -16.00 24.29
N ASN A 5 6.94 -16.21 23.06
CA ASN A 5 8.09 -17.07 22.79
C ASN A 5 9.38 -16.24 22.83
N LEU A 6 10.30 -16.57 23.73
CA LEU A 6 11.65 -16.02 23.77
C LEU A 6 12.57 -16.97 22.99
N ILE A 7 13.43 -16.45 22.13
CA ILE A 7 14.48 -17.20 21.46
C ILE A 7 15.80 -16.56 21.87
N SER A 8 16.57 -17.27 22.69
CA SER A 8 17.87 -16.84 23.22
C SER A 8 18.78 -18.05 23.27
N GLU A 9 19.99 -17.98 22.71
CA GLU A 9 20.88 -19.16 22.76
C GLU A 9 21.48 -19.41 24.16
N GLU A 10 21.81 -18.38 24.93
CA GLU A 10 21.99 -18.48 26.39
C GLU A 10 21.83 -17.10 27.06
N GLY A 11 21.03 -16.98 28.14
CA GLY A 11 20.82 -15.70 28.82
C GLY A 11 19.64 -15.65 29.80
N SER A 12 19.59 -14.61 30.63
CA SER A 12 18.51 -14.33 31.57
C SER A 12 17.86 -12.97 31.31
N GLY A 13 16.53 -12.92 31.21
CA GLY A 13 15.78 -11.67 31.04
C GLY A 13 14.53 -11.62 31.93
N GLN A 14 14.02 -10.43 32.19
CA GLN A 14 12.74 -10.22 32.87
C GLN A 14 11.69 -9.79 31.85
N LEU A 15 10.60 -10.55 31.78
CA LEU A 15 9.40 -10.19 31.01
C LEU A 15 8.33 -9.70 31.99
N SER A 16 7.98 -8.43 31.93
CA SER A 16 6.79 -7.93 32.64
C SER A 16 5.54 -8.40 31.91
N LEU A 17 4.59 -8.97 32.65
CA LEU A 17 3.27 -9.37 32.15
C LEU A 17 2.16 -8.40 32.63
N ALA A 18 2.55 -7.24 33.18
CA ALA A 18 1.62 -6.22 33.65
C ALA A 18 0.73 -5.69 32.51
N GLY A 19 -0.55 -5.44 32.80
CA GLY A 19 -1.52 -4.95 31.83
C GLY A 19 -2.19 -6.01 30.95
N LEU A 20 -1.78 -7.29 31.05
CA LEU A 20 -2.49 -8.40 30.40
C LEU A 20 -3.79 -8.75 31.16
N SER A 21 -4.85 -9.10 30.44
CA SER A 21 -6.15 -9.46 31.03
C SER A 21 -6.13 -10.82 31.73
N ASP A 22 -7.19 -11.18 32.44
CA ASP A 22 -7.42 -12.54 32.91
C ASP A 22 -7.35 -13.54 31.72
N GLY A 23 -6.73 -14.71 31.93
CA GLY A 23 -6.58 -15.71 30.87
C GLY A 23 -5.45 -16.72 31.05
N ILE A 24 -5.24 -17.52 29.99
CA ILE A 24 -4.18 -18.54 29.90
C ILE A 24 -3.12 -18.10 28.89
N TYR A 25 -1.91 -17.97 29.41
CA TYR A 25 -0.70 -17.53 28.75
C TYR A 25 0.32 -18.68 28.66
N PHE A 26 1.20 -18.63 27.67
CA PHE A 26 2.28 -19.59 27.49
C PHE A 26 3.58 -18.85 27.15
N ILE A 27 4.62 -18.95 27.98
CA ILE A 27 5.94 -18.43 27.61
C ILE A 27 6.78 -19.59 27.06
N SER A 28 7.20 -19.58 25.80
CA SER A 28 8.13 -20.60 25.30
C SER A 28 9.54 -20.08 25.11
N VAL A 29 10.52 -20.60 25.84
CA VAL A 29 11.94 -20.28 25.60
C VAL A 29 12.54 -21.30 24.64
N ARG A 30 13.23 -20.84 23.59
CA ARG A 30 13.98 -21.69 22.64
C ARG A 30 15.45 -21.28 22.57
N SER A 31 16.35 -22.25 22.74
CA SER A 31 17.79 -22.15 22.48
C SER A 31 18.15 -23.27 21.50
N GLY A 32 18.60 -22.95 20.29
CA GLY A 32 18.83 -23.91 19.21
C GLY A 32 17.68 -24.91 19.01
N ASN A 33 17.92 -26.18 19.33
CA ASN A 33 16.93 -27.28 19.26
C ASN A 33 16.12 -27.50 20.55
N ILE A 34 16.49 -26.85 21.66
CA ILE A 34 15.80 -26.97 22.95
C ILE A 34 14.63 -25.99 22.97
N LYS A 35 13.41 -26.49 23.17
CA LYS A 35 12.22 -25.67 23.47
C LYS A 35 11.67 -26.04 24.85
N LYS A 36 11.43 -25.03 25.68
CA LYS A 36 10.69 -25.13 26.95
C LYS A 36 9.45 -24.26 26.86
N THR A 37 8.38 -24.62 27.57
CA THR A 37 7.17 -23.79 27.66
C THR A 37 6.66 -23.75 29.09
N VAL A 38 6.47 -22.55 29.62
CA VAL A 38 5.84 -22.26 30.91
C VAL A 38 4.38 -21.90 30.66
N LYS A 39 3.44 -22.62 31.27
CA LYS A 39 2.03 -22.21 31.27
C LYS A 39 1.82 -21.23 32.42
N ILE A 40 1.15 -20.12 32.15
CA ILE A 40 0.80 -19.09 33.13
C ILE A 40 -0.71 -18.88 33.09
N LEU A 41 -1.34 -18.86 34.25
CA LEU A 41 -2.73 -18.49 34.47
C LEU A 41 -2.74 -17.14 35.19
N HIS A 42 -3.47 -16.19 34.63
CA HIS A 42 -3.78 -14.92 35.29
C HIS A 42 -5.27 -14.92 35.61
N ASP A 43 -5.59 -14.80 36.90
CA ASP A 43 -6.91 -14.39 37.38
C ASP A 43 -6.78 -13.02 38.04
N SER A 44 -7.89 -12.30 38.20
CA SER A 44 -7.95 -10.88 38.55
C SER A 44 -7.23 -10.50 39.86
N ASN A 45 -6.81 -11.48 40.66
CA ASN A 45 -6.08 -11.30 41.92
C ASN A 45 -4.77 -12.11 42.02
N SER A 46 -4.43 -12.99 41.06
CA SER A 46 -3.26 -13.87 41.17
C SER A 46 -2.65 -14.33 39.84
N TRP A 47 -1.32 -14.44 39.86
CA TRP A 47 -0.52 -15.08 38.82
C TRP A 47 -0.10 -16.47 39.29
N ARG A 48 -0.45 -17.52 38.54
CA ARG A 48 -0.06 -18.91 38.82
C ARG A 48 0.67 -19.47 37.62
N TYR A 49 1.82 -20.09 37.82
CA TYR A 49 2.61 -20.64 36.71
C TYR A 49 3.02 -22.09 36.96
N THR A 50 3.26 -22.83 35.88
CA THR A 50 3.76 -24.20 35.92
C THR A 50 4.89 -24.34 34.90
N VAL A 51 6.08 -24.66 35.39
CA VAL A 51 7.29 -24.88 34.58
C VAL A 51 7.49 -26.38 34.39
N THR A 52 7.46 -26.86 33.16
CA THR A 52 7.96 -28.19 32.82
C THR A 52 9.47 -28.14 32.56
N ASN A 53 10.23 -28.95 33.30
CA ASN A 53 11.68 -29.17 33.18
C ASN A 53 12.58 -27.92 33.40
N LEU A 54 12.84 -27.60 34.67
CA LEU A 54 13.93 -26.69 35.07
C LEU A 54 15.31 -27.26 34.69
N ILE A 55 16.20 -26.39 34.20
CA ILE A 55 17.66 -26.58 34.23
C ILE A 55 18.19 -25.44 35.09
N LYS A 56 19.12 -25.71 35.99
CA LYS A 56 19.79 -24.67 36.79
C LYS A 56 20.82 -23.95 35.91
N SER A 57 20.71 -22.62 35.86
CA SER A 57 21.75 -21.61 35.59
C SER A 57 22.99 -22.01 34.77
N VAL A 58 23.14 -21.39 33.60
CA VAL A 58 24.40 -21.25 32.84
C VAL A 58 24.49 -19.78 32.35
N SER A 59 25.70 -19.30 32.06
CA SER A 59 26.04 -17.93 31.62
C SER A 59 26.95 -18.00 30.38
N GLU A 60 27.02 -17.00 29.50
CA GLU A 60 26.67 -15.58 29.66
C GLU A 60 26.34 -14.90 28.30
N THR A 61 26.08 -13.58 28.31
CA THR A 61 25.99 -12.66 27.13
C THR A 61 24.83 -12.83 26.14
N ILE A 62 24.04 -11.76 25.96
CA ILE A 62 23.03 -11.61 24.89
C ILE A 62 23.73 -11.46 23.53
N HIS A 63 23.31 -12.23 22.53
CA HIS A 63 23.79 -12.08 21.16
C HIS A 63 22.80 -11.29 20.29
N THR A 64 23.30 -10.54 19.31
CA THR A 64 22.49 -9.66 18.43
C THR A 64 21.48 -10.40 17.52
N ALA A 65 21.44 -11.73 17.57
CA ALA A 65 20.51 -12.58 16.83
C ALA A 65 19.29 -13.04 17.68
N ASP A 66 19.31 -12.80 18.99
CA ASP A 66 18.23 -13.20 19.90
C ASP A 66 16.93 -12.42 19.59
N SER A 67 15.78 -13.04 19.83
CA SER A 67 14.49 -12.48 19.42
C SER A 67 13.31 -12.94 20.27
N ILE A 68 12.28 -12.10 20.37
CA ILE A 68 11.03 -12.39 21.07
C ILE A 68 9.87 -12.46 20.05
N THR A 69 9.23 -13.63 19.95
CA THR A 69 8.05 -13.87 19.12
C THR A 69 6.79 -13.89 19.99
N ILE A 70 5.99 -12.82 19.95
CA ILE A 70 4.71 -12.73 20.69
C ILE A 70 3.56 -13.12 19.77
N SER A 71 2.65 -13.97 20.24
CA SER A 71 1.40 -14.32 19.55
C SER A 71 0.22 -14.28 20.50
N ALA A 72 -0.93 -13.80 20.04
CA ALA A 72 -2.14 -13.73 20.86
C ALA A 72 -3.36 -14.04 20.01
N THR A 73 -4.34 -14.79 20.53
CA THR A 73 -5.60 -15.03 19.81
C THR A 73 -6.25 -13.68 19.47
N GLY A 74 -6.49 -13.42 18.17
CA GLY A 74 -6.99 -12.13 17.68
C GLY A 74 -5.91 -11.10 17.33
N TYR A 75 -4.63 -11.44 17.46
CA TYR A 75 -3.47 -10.62 17.05
C TYR A 75 -2.54 -11.41 16.15
N TYR A 76 -1.88 -10.72 15.22
CA TYR A 76 -0.85 -11.32 14.38
C TYR A 76 0.34 -11.74 15.26
N GLU A 77 0.97 -12.88 14.93
CA GLU A 77 2.27 -13.22 15.53
C GLU A 77 3.32 -12.15 15.16
N GLN A 78 4.23 -11.83 16.07
CA GLN A 78 5.18 -10.74 15.94
C GLN A 78 6.54 -11.16 16.45
N LYS A 79 7.56 -11.16 15.58
CA LYS A 79 8.95 -11.39 15.97
C LYS A 79 9.68 -10.05 16.06
N TYR A 80 10.26 -9.76 17.22
CA TYR A 80 11.09 -8.59 17.49
C TYR A 80 12.52 -9.02 17.83
N PRO A 81 13.54 -8.20 17.53
CA PRO A 81 14.87 -8.39 18.10
C PRO A 81 14.81 -8.24 19.63
N LEU A 82 15.61 -9.02 20.36
CA LEU A 82 15.68 -8.93 21.81
C LEU A 82 16.45 -7.66 22.21
N ALA A 83 15.80 -6.76 22.93
CA ALA A 83 16.42 -5.53 23.42
C ALA A 83 17.13 -5.77 24.76
N THR A 84 18.26 -5.09 24.97
CA THR A 84 19.02 -5.14 26.23
C THR A 84 18.36 -4.32 27.36
N ASN A 85 17.41 -3.46 27.02
CA ASN A 85 16.70 -2.55 27.93
C ASN A 85 15.19 -2.82 27.89
N TYR A 86 14.45 -2.37 28.92
CA TYR A 86 12.99 -2.41 28.94
C TYR A 86 12.40 -1.87 27.63
N SER A 87 11.55 -2.67 26.98
CA SER A 87 10.99 -2.38 25.66
C SER A 87 9.54 -2.81 25.60
N GLU A 88 8.70 -1.96 25.01
CA GLU A 88 7.27 -2.22 24.83
C GLU A 88 7.02 -2.76 23.42
N TYR A 89 6.23 -3.84 23.33
CA TYR A 89 5.97 -4.55 22.08
C TYR A 89 4.48 -4.42 21.71
N VAL A 90 4.20 -3.73 20.60
CA VAL A 90 2.82 -3.35 20.22
C VAL A 90 2.13 -4.46 19.43
N LEU A 91 1.19 -5.17 20.07
CA LEU A 91 0.42 -6.23 19.43
C LEU A 91 -0.54 -5.68 18.35
N LEU A 92 -0.40 -6.17 17.13
CA LEU A 92 -1.25 -5.79 15.99
C LEU A 92 -2.49 -6.69 15.91
N PRO A 93 -3.73 -6.19 16.06
CA PRO A 93 -4.94 -7.00 15.98
C PRO A 93 -5.21 -7.51 14.55
N VAL A 94 -5.81 -8.70 14.41
CA VAL A 94 -6.21 -9.33 13.13
C VAL A 94 -7.61 -8.89 12.68
N LEU A 95 -8.24 -7.92 13.36
CA LEU A 95 -9.61 -7.48 13.10
C LEU A 95 -9.65 -6.13 12.37
N PRO A 96 -9.55 -6.09 11.02
CA PRO A 96 -9.60 -4.85 10.24
C PRO A 96 -10.92 -4.07 10.45
N GLU A 97 -12.05 -4.76 10.59
CA GLU A 97 -13.37 -4.13 10.72
C GLU A 97 -13.55 -3.33 12.01
N LYS A 98 -12.75 -3.60 13.06
CA LYS A 98 -12.79 -2.85 14.33
C LYS A 98 -11.68 -1.82 14.48
N THR A 99 -10.80 -1.69 13.49
CA THR A 99 -9.68 -0.76 13.52
C THR A 99 -9.99 0.47 12.67
N ASP A 100 -10.10 1.65 13.29
CA ASP A 100 -10.33 2.90 12.57
C ASP A 100 -9.03 3.60 12.16
N PHE A 101 -7.97 3.44 12.96
CA PHE A 101 -6.63 3.96 12.68
C PHE A 101 -5.57 3.26 13.51
N PHE A 102 -4.31 3.49 13.17
CA PHE A 102 -3.16 3.35 14.07
C PHE A 102 -2.46 4.70 14.26
N THR A 103 -1.71 4.88 15.36
CA THR A 103 -0.78 6.01 15.56
C THR A 103 0.68 5.66 15.27
N PHE A 104 0.94 4.36 15.06
CA PHE A 104 2.24 3.77 14.76
C PHE A 104 2.04 2.58 13.81
N LEU A 105 2.83 2.47 12.75
CA LEU A 105 2.85 1.31 11.86
C LEU A 105 4.08 0.45 12.18
N PRO A 106 3.97 -0.59 13.02
CA PRO A 106 5.14 -1.38 13.43
C PRO A 106 5.79 -2.19 12.29
N ARG A 107 5.07 -2.41 11.17
CA ARG A 107 5.43 -3.32 10.07
C ARG A 107 4.40 -3.29 8.93
N THR A 108 4.70 -3.98 7.83
CA THR A 108 3.89 -4.08 6.61
C THR A 108 2.44 -4.49 6.86
N GLU A 109 2.18 -5.49 7.71
CA GLU A 109 0.82 -5.99 7.97
C GLU A 109 -0.10 -4.90 8.57
N ALA A 110 0.47 -3.92 9.28
CA ALA A 110 -0.29 -2.78 9.82
C ALA A 110 -0.72 -1.81 8.70
N PHE A 111 0.11 -1.64 7.67
CA PHE A 111 -0.24 -0.90 6.46
C PHE A 111 -1.29 -1.67 5.65
N GLU A 112 -1.10 -2.98 5.43
CA GLU A 112 -2.02 -3.85 4.68
C GLU A 112 -3.43 -3.93 5.29
N LEU A 113 -3.51 -3.87 6.61
CA LEU A 113 -4.77 -3.81 7.35
C LEU A 113 -5.57 -2.53 7.01
N LEU A 114 -4.89 -1.40 6.87
CA LEU A 114 -5.49 -0.08 6.63
C LEU A 114 -5.64 0.29 5.14
N GLN A 115 -4.79 -0.25 4.25
CA GLN A 115 -4.65 0.22 2.87
C GLN A 115 -5.92 0.02 2.02
N SER A 116 -6.19 0.93 1.10
CA SER A 116 -7.14 0.74 0.00
C SER A 116 -6.50 1.17 -1.32
N ASN A 117 -7.25 1.11 -2.41
CA ASN A 117 -6.80 1.69 -3.68
C ASN A 117 -6.85 3.24 -3.55
N PRO A 118 -5.88 3.98 -4.12
CA PRO A 118 -5.99 5.43 -4.17
C PRO A 118 -7.23 5.86 -4.96
N LEU A 119 -7.73 7.06 -4.66
CA LEU A 119 -8.89 7.66 -5.34
C LEU A 119 -8.59 8.02 -6.80
N SER A 120 -7.35 8.47 -7.07
CA SER A 120 -6.80 8.61 -8.41
C SER A 120 -5.86 7.44 -8.70
N GLN A 121 -6.08 6.74 -9.80
CA GLN A 121 -5.34 5.52 -10.18
C GLN A 121 -4.44 5.79 -11.39
N THR A 122 -3.73 6.92 -11.33
CA THR A 122 -2.75 7.40 -12.34
C THR A 122 -1.56 6.45 -12.54
N PHE A 123 -1.34 5.57 -11.57
CA PHE A 123 -0.27 4.58 -11.50
C PHE A 123 -0.90 3.21 -11.22
N GLY A 124 -0.35 2.16 -11.83
CA GLY A 124 -0.77 0.79 -11.58
C GLY A 124 -0.21 0.27 -10.25
N GLU A 125 -0.91 -0.71 -9.67
CA GLU A 125 -0.42 -1.49 -8.51
C GLU A 125 -0.11 -0.69 -7.24
N VAL A 126 -0.75 0.48 -7.06
CA VAL A 126 -0.56 1.34 -5.88
C VAL A 126 -1.57 1.03 -4.79
N LYS A 127 -1.08 0.87 -3.56
CA LYS A 127 -1.92 0.85 -2.35
C LYS A 127 -1.69 2.08 -1.50
N SER A 128 -2.74 2.61 -0.89
CA SER A 128 -2.75 3.92 -0.23
C SER A 128 -3.35 3.84 1.16
N VAL A 129 -2.68 4.47 2.13
CA VAL A 129 -3.20 4.76 3.47
C VAL A 129 -3.32 6.28 3.61
N LYS A 130 -4.52 6.78 3.90
CA LYS A 130 -4.78 8.18 4.24
C LYS A 130 -4.13 8.48 5.59
N VAL A 131 -3.31 9.53 5.64
CA VAL A 131 -2.58 9.94 6.83
C VAL A 131 -2.97 11.36 7.23
N VAL A 132 -3.16 11.57 8.53
CA VAL A 132 -3.59 12.85 9.13
C VAL A 132 -2.67 13.20 10.29
N TYR A 133 -1.90 14.27 10.17
CA TYR A 133 -1.17 14.83 11.30
C TYR A 133 -2.06 15.87 12.00
N SER A 134 -2.36 15.64 13.28
CA SER A 134 -3.05 16.62 14.14
C SER A 134 -2.04 17.62 14.67
N ILE A 135 -2.19 18.89 14.28
CA ILE A 135 -1.36 20.00 14.76
C ILE A 135 -1.58 20.23 16.28
N PRO A 136 -2.83 20.27 16.81
CA PRO A 136 -3.06 20.40 18.26
C PRO A 136 -2.44 19.27 19.09
N ASP A 137 -2.63 18.00 18.67
CA ASP A 137 -2.14 16.84 19.44
C ASP A 137 -0.67 16.50 19.20
N LYS A 138 -0.08 17.02 18.11
CA LYS A 138 1.23 16.61 17.56
C LYS A 138 1.30 15.11 17.26
N LYS A 139 0.17 14.49 16.90
CA LYS A 139 0.00 13.05 16.66
C LYS A 139 -0.15 12.74 15.17
N MET A 140 0.40 11.60 14.77
CA MET A 140 0.26 11.02 13.44
C MET A 140 -0.85 9.97 13.49
N TYR A 141 -1.84 10.07 12.61
CA TYR A 141 -2.90 9.07 12.44
C TYR A 141 -2.79 8.43 11.06
N TYR A 142 -2.75 7.10 11.04
CA TYR A 142 -2.82 6.27 9.84
C TYR A 142 -4.24 5.72 9.76
N ALA A 143 -5.09 6.33 8.93
CA ALA A 143 -6.52 6.03 8.90
C ALA A 143 -6.83 4.78 8.07
N ASN A 144 -7.80 3.98 8.52
CA ASN A 144 -8.29 2.83 7.77
C ASN A 144 -8.99 3.30 6.49
N SER A 145 -8.29 3.22 5.37
CA SER A 145 -8.70 3.79 4.09
C SER A 145 -9.72 2.91 3.35
N LYS A 146 -10.01 1.72 3.89
CA LYS A 146 -11.16 0.89 3.50
C LYS A 146 -12.46 1.45 4.09
N LYS A 147 -12.39 2.10 5.27
CA LYS A 147 -13.53 2.78 5.93
C LYS A 147 -13.66 4.24 5.50
N PHE A 148 -12.55 4.98 5.55
CA PHE A 148 -12.53 6.43 5.34
C PHE A 148 -11.87 6.75 4.00
N GLN A 149 -12.68 6.77 2.93
CA GLN A 149 -12.20 7.02 1.56
C GLN A 149 -11.54 8.40 1.38
N ILE A 150 -12.01 9.40 2.13
CA ILE A 150 -11.47 10.77 2.18
C ILE A 150 -11.17 11.20 3.62
N HIS A 151 -10.19 12.09 3.79
CA HIS A 151 -9.77 12.59 5.11
C HIS A 151 -10.90 13.23 5.92
N TYR A 152 -11.87 13.88 5.26
CA TYR A 152 -13.02 14.49 5.93
C TYR A 152 -13.84 13.49 6.76
N TYR A 153 -14.08 12.28 6.25
CA TYR A 153 -14.85 11.27 7.00
C TYR A 153 -14.09 10.80 8.24
N PHE A 154 -12.77 10.58 8.11
CA PHE A 154 -11.93 10.26 9.28
C PHE A 154 -11.93 11.40 10.31
N ALA A 155 -11.74 12.65 9.86
CA ALA A 155 -11.71 13.80 10.74
C ALA A 155 -13.06 14.02 11.45
N ARG A 156 -14.19 13.82 10.76
CA ARG A 156 -15.54 13.94 11.33
C ARG A 156 -15.83 12.82 12.32
N ASP A 157 -15.66 11.57 11.90
CA ASP A 157 -16.16 10.40 12.64
C ASP A 157 -15.21 9.95 13.76
N VAL A 158 -13.91 10.27 13.67
CA VAL A 158 -12.89 9.85 14.63
C VAL A 158 -12.26 11.02 15.39
N LEU A 159 -11.97 12.13 14.71
CA LEU A 159 -11.34 13.31 15.34
C LEU A 159 -12.36 14.39 15.80
N GLY A 160 -13.66 14.14 15.63
CA GLY A 160 -14.73 15.03 16.12
C GLY A 160 -14.89 16.35 15.34
N TYR A 161 -14.36 16.45 14.12
CA TYR A 161 -14.53 17.64 13.29
C TYR A 161 -16.00 17.85 12.91
N SER A 162 -16.61 18.93 13.39
CA SER A 162 -18.07 19.13 13.38
C SER A 162 -18.62 19.97 12.22
N LYS A 163 -17.77 20.61 11.41
CA LYS A 163 -18.19 21.46 10.29
C LYS A 163 -18.38 20.62 9.00
N SER A 164 -18.96 21.22 7.96
CA SER A 164 -19.22 20.54 6.68
C SER A 164 -17.94 20.15 5.92
N HIS A 165 -18.09 19.28 4.90
CA HIS A 165 -17.00 18.89 4.00
C HIS A 165 -16.44 20.09 3.20
N SER A 166 -17.30 21.01 2.74
CA SER A 166 -16.84 22.21 2.04
C SER A 166 -16.00 23.11 2.94
N THR A 167 -16.43 23.30 4.19
CA THR A 167 -15.66 24.04 5.19
C THR A 167 -14.38 23.30 5.60
N PHE A 168 -14.39 21.97 5.71
CA PHE A 168 -13.17 21.17 5.92
C PHE A 168 -12.14 21.42 4.81
N ASN A 169 -12.56 21.41 3.55
CA ASN A 169 -11.61 21.59 2.45
C ASN A 169 -11.01 23.01 2.43
N LEU A 170 -11.81 24.04 2.72
CA LEU A 170 -11.31 25.41 2.88
C LEU A 170 -10.36 25.53 4.08
N GLU A 171 -10.73 25.01 5.25
CA GLU A 171 -9.95 25.21 6.46
C GLU A 171 -8.68 24.35 6.55
N GLN A 172 -8.64 23.16 5.91
CA GLN A 172 -7.58 22.17 6.14
C GLN A 172 -6.60 21.97 4.98
N TYR A 173 -6.93 22.44 3.76
CA TYR A 173 -6.00 22.47 2.62
C TYR A 173 -5.44 23.87 2.30
N GLN A 174 -6.00 24.95 2.87
CA GLN A 174 -5.50 26.31 2.69
C GLN A 174 -4.71 26.79 3.91
N MET A 175 -3.81 27.75 3.72
CA MET A 175 -3.03 28.36 4.78
C MET A 175 -3.86 29.41 5.54
N ASN A 176 -4.45 29.01 6.66
CA ASN A 176 -5.35 29.85 7.46
C ASN A 176 -5.34 29.45 8.94
N SER A 177 -5.88 30.31 9.81
CA SER A 177 -5.87 30.10 11.27
C SER A 177 -6.75 28.96 11.78
N ASN A 178 -7.63 28.39 10.96
CA ASN A 178 -8.44 27.21 11.31
C ASN A 178 -7.78 25.89 10.87
N ARG A 179 -6.61 25.95 10.21
CA ARG A 179 -5.86 24.75 9.82
C ARG A 179 -5.33 24.05 11.08
N ILE A 180 -5.86 22.86 11.33
CA ILE A 180 -5.50 21.99 12.46
C ILE A 180 -4.99 20.62 12.00
N TYR A 181 -5.07 20.32 10.70
CA TYR A 181 -4.58 19.08 10.10
C TYR A 181 -3.63 19.32 8.92
N TYR A 182 -2.60 18.48 8.82
CA TYR A 182 -1.90 18.22 7.55
C TYR A 182 -2.36 16.87 7.00
N LEU A 183 -2.75 16.85 5.73
CA LEU A 183 -3.51 15.77 5.11
C LEU A 183 -2.73 15.21 3.91
N ALA A 184 -2.39 13.92 3.97
CA ALA A 184 -1.62 13.29 2.91
C ALA A 184 -2.05 11.83 2.67
N SER A 185 -1.48 11.22 1.65
CA SER A 185 -1.57 9.78 1.37
C SER A 185 -0.18 9.17 1.51
N LEU A 186 -0.10 8.06 2.23
CA LEU A 186 1.08 7.20 2.27
C LEU A 186 0.84 6.06 1.27
N ASN A 187 1.51 6.14 0.13
CA ASN A 187 1.34 5.20 -0.97
C ASN A 187 2.46 4.16 -0.97
N TYR A 188 2.16 2.96 -1.45
CA TYR A 188 3.09 1.86 -1.70
C TYR A 188 2.99 1.43 -3.15
N PHE A 189 4.10 1.53 -3.88
CA PHE A 189 4.23 1.12 -5.28
C PHE A 189 4.78 -0.30 -5.31
N LYS A 190 3.92 -1.30 -5.54
CA LYS A 190 4.31 -2.72 -5.41
C LYS A 190 5.45 -3.13 -6.32
N ALA A 191 5.45 -2.66 -7.58
CA ALA A 191 6.43 -3.05 -8.59
C ALA A 191 7.88 -2.67 -8.21
N SER A 192 8.05 -1.53 -7.54
CA SER A 192 9.37 -0.99 -7.14
C SER A 192 9.67 -1.14 -5.64
N GLY A 193 8.69 -1.52 -4.82
CA GLY A 193 8.81 -1.57 -3.36
C GLY A 193 8.89 -0.20 -2.68
N ILE A 194 8.60 0.90 -3.40
CA ILE A 194 8.79 2.26 -2.92
C ILE A 194 7.57 2.73 -2.12
N TYR A 195 7.82 3.39 -0.99
CA TYR A 195 6.80 4.12 -0.22
C TYR A 195 6.91 5.63 -0.45
N THR A 196 5.80 6.29 -0.75
CA THR A 196 5.77 7.75 -0.93
C THR A 196 4.76 8.45 -0.03
N LEU A 197 5.13 9.64 0.43
CA LEU A 197 4.23 10.63 0.99
C LEU A 197 3.74 11.54 -0.14
N GLU A 198 2.43 11.60 -0.36
CA GLU A 198 1.77 12.41 -1.39
C GLU A 198 0.76 13.38 -0.75
N PHE A 199 0.88 14.66 -1.07
CA PHE A 199 -0.10 15.70 -0.71
C PHE A 199 -0.99 16.01 -1.91
N PHE A 200 -2.24 16.43 -1.64
CA PHE A 200 -3.14 16.89 -2.71
C PHE A 200 -2.54 18.12 -3.41
N PRO A 201 -2.39 18.17 -4.75
CA PRO A 201 -1.69 19.27 -5.43
C PRO A 201 -2.19 20.69 -5.11
N GLY A 202 -3.48 20.84 -4.78
CA GLY A 202 -4.07 22.11 -4.35
C GLY A 202 -3.85 22.49 -2.88
N ASP A 203 -3.14 21.69 -2.09
CA ASP A 203 -2.79 21.99 -0.70
C ASP A 203 -1.72 23.11 -0.61
N GLU A 204 -1.95 24.11 0.22
CA GLU A 204 -1.05 25.24 0.48
C GLU A 204 0.02 24.95 1.55
N ILE A 205 0.21 23.67 1.92
CA ILE A 205 1.25 23.21 2.83
C ILE A 205 2.66 23.57 2.33
N ASN A 206 3.50 24.09 3.24
CA ASN A 206 4.86 24.53 2.94
C ASN A 206 5.91 23.45 3.27
N CYS A 207 7.16 23.67 2.87
CA CYS A 207 8.23 22.67 3.03
C CYS A 207 8.58 22.31 4.48
N GLU A 208 8.46 23.24 5.44
CA GLU A 208 8.71 22.96 6.86
C GLU A 208 7.64 22.02 7.43
N GLU A 209 6.38 22.24 7.03
CA GLU A 209 5.23 21.42 7.42
C GLU A 209 5.26 20.03 6.75
N ILE A 210 5.64 19.98 5.46
CA ILE A 210 5.91 18.72 4.75
C ILE A 210 7.00 17.94 5.47
N LYS A 211 8.12 18.59 5.84
CA LYS A 211 9.20 17.96 6.58
C LYS A 211 8.74 17.44 7.94
N LEU A 212 7.91 18.20 8.67
CA LEU A 212 7.33 17.75 9.93
C LEU A 212 6.52 16.46 9.77
N VAL A 213 5.67 16.37 8.73
CA VAL A 213 4.88 15.15 8.46
C VAL A 213 5.78 13.99 8.02
N TYR A 214 6.74 14.24 7.13
CA TYR A 214 7.70 13.25 6.64
C TYR A 214 8.54 12.65 7.78
N ASP A 215 9.18 13.50 8.59
CA ASP A 215 9.98 13.10 9.74
C ASP A 215 9.13 12.37 10.79
N LYS A 216 7.84 12.74 10.94
CA LYS A 216 6.91 12.07 11.86
C LYS A 216 6.57 10.67 11.36
N ILE A 217 6.28 10.48 10.08
CA ILE A 217 5.99 9.16 9.49
C ILE A 217 7.22 8.26 9.54
N ALA A 218 8.41 8.77 9.21
CA ALA A 218 9.67 8.02 9.33
C ALA A 218 9.92 7.55 10.78
N LYS A 219 9.53 8.34 11.80
CA LYS A 219 9.64 7.97 13.21
C LYS A 219 8.52 7.05 13.71
N THR A 220 7.33 7.06 13.09
CA THR A 220 6.18 6.26 13.53
C THR A 220 5.78 5.16 12.56
N SER A 221 6.67 4.74 11.66
CA SER A 221 6.45 3.59 10.76
C SER A 221 7.72 2.79 10.50
N TYR A 222 7.55 1.50 10.22
CA TYR A 222 8.60 0.59 9.74
C TYR A 222 9.31 1.04 8.45
N ILE A 223 8.69 1.97 7.70
CA ILE A 223 9.23 2.50 6.45
C ILE A 223 10.51 3.30 6.72
N GLY A 224 10.56 4.02 7.85
CA GLY A 224 11.73 4.77 8.28
C GLY A 224 12.28 5.69 7.19
N ASN A 225 13.59 5.60 6.95
CA ASN A 225 14.31 6.41 5.97
C ASN A 225 14.04 6.01 4.50
N ASN A 226 13.28 4.94 4.24
CA ASN A 226 12.92 4.51 2.87
C ASN A 226 11.72 5.30 2.31
N LEU A 227 11.11 6.18 3.11
CA LEU A 227 10.04 7.06 2.66
C LEU A 227 10.58 8.06 1.62
N ARG A 228 9.85 8.30 0.54
CA ARG A 228 10.11 9.39 -0.41
C ARG A 228 8.98 10.43 -0.37
N LEU A 229 9.24 11.69 -0.69
CA LEU A 229 8.20 12.68 -0.96
C LEU A 229 7.83 12.62 -2.44
N TYR A 230 6.58 12.36 -2.80
CA TYR A 230 6.17 12.40 -4.21
C TYR A 230 6.03 13.86 -4.68
N THR A 231 6.82 14.23 -5.69
CA THR A 231 6.94 15.62 -6.17
C THR A 231 6.13 15.87 -7.44
N GLY A 232 4.94 15.26 -7.57
CA GLY A 232 4.05 15.45 -8.72
C GLY A 232 3.60 16.91 -8.93
N ALA A 233 3.60 17.72 -7.87
CA ALA A 233 3.51 19.18 -7.98
C ALA A 233 4.91 19.79 -7.86
N MET A 234 5.38 20.47 -8.91
CA MET A 234 6.72 21.07 -9.00
C MET A 234 7.09 21.96 -7.81
N LYS A 235 6.13 22.63 -7.17
CA LYS A 235 6.34 23.49 -5.99
C LYS A 235 7.02 22.80 -4.80
N TRP A 236 6.99 21.46 -4.72
CA TRP A 236 7.61 20.69 -3.64
C TRP A 236 8.87 19.93 -4.05
N SER A 237 9.27 19.99 -5.33
CA SER A 237 10.50 19.33 -5.83
C SER A 237 11.80 19.90 -5.26
N THR A 238 11.73 21.09 -4.65
CA THR A 238 12.85 21.85 -4.08
C THR A 238 12.81 21.93 -2.56
N CYS A 239 11.90 21.21 -1.89
CA CYS A 239 11.86 21.20 -0.43
C CYS A 239 13.15 20.57 0.14
N PRO A 240 13.89 21.27 1.04
CA PRO A 240 15.13 20.75 1.62
C PRO A 240 14.85 19.63 2.62
N ASP A 241 15.87 18.80 2.87
CA ASP A 241 15.90 17.77 3.91
C ASP A 241 14.74 16.74 3.88
N VAL A 242 14.17 16.51 2.69
CA VAL A 242 13.20 15.46 2.36
C VAL A 242 13.60 14.78 1.04
N ASN A 243 13.52 13.45 0.97
CA ASN A 243 13.98 12.71 -0.19
C ASN A 243 12.89 12.66 -1.28
N GLY A 244 12.88 13.61 -2.21
CA GLY A 244 11.89 13.70 -3.29
C GLY A 244 11.96 12.54 -4.29
N ILE A 245 10.84 12.22 -4.93
CA ILE A 245 10.74 11.30 -6.09
C ILE A 245 9.74 11.84 -7.12
N SER A 246 10.12 11.86 -8.39
CA SER A 246 9.27 12.33 -9.49
C SER A 246 8.33 11.24 -10.02
N SER A 247 7.35 11.65 -10.82
CA SER A 247 6.51 10.71 -11.58
C SER A 247 7.35 9.84 -12.51
N ASP A 248 8.35 10.41 -13.18
CA ASP A 248 9.20 9.71 -14.13
C ASP A 248 10.06 8.63 -13.45
N GLU A 249 10.62 8.90 -12.27
CA GLU A 249 11.36 7.92 -11.46
C GLU A 249 10.43 6.78 -10.99
N LEU A 250 9.19 7.09 -10.59
CA LEU A 250 8.17 6.09 -10.24
C LEU A 250 7.69 5.27 -11.45
N TYR A 251 7.59 5.88 -12.62
CA TYR A 251 7.17 5.24 -13.87
C TYR A 251 8.27 4.37 -14.49
N ALA A 252 9.55 4.70 -14.29
CA ALA A 252 10.67 3.87 -14.70
C ALA A 252 10.70 2.52 -13.97
N GLY A 253 10.21 2.48 -12.72
CA GLY A 253 10.09 1.26 -11.91
C GLY A 253 8.75 0.51 -12.04
N GLN A 254 7.88 0.87 -12.97
CA GLN A 254 6.57 0.23 -13.18
C GLN A 254 6.47 -0.41 -14.56
N ASN A 255 5.88 -1.60 -14.62
CA ASN A 255 5.61 -2.31 -15.87
C ASN A 255 4.20 -2.04 -16.43
N TYR A 256 3.19 -1.87 -15.56
CA TYR A 256 1.79 -1.71 -15.94
C TYR A 256 1.20 -0.34 -15.56
N GLN A 257 0.41 0.26 -16.46
CA GLN A 257 -0.38 1.47 -16.20
C GLN A 257 -1.82 1.30 -16.72
N PRO A 258 -2.85 1.44 -15.87
CA PRO A 258 -4.23 1.57 -16.33
C PRO A 258 -4.42 2.97 -16.94
N LEU A 259 -4.89 3.04 -18.18
CA LEU A 259 -5.21 4.33 -18.82
C LEU A 259 -6.72 4.54 -18.91
N ASN A 260 -7.48 3.56 -19.38
CA ASN A 260 -8.95 3.53 -19.32
C ASN A 260 -9.44 2.15 -18.87
N ALA A 261 -9.96 2.05 -17.64
CA ALA A 261 -10.39 0.81 -17.01
C ALA A 261 -11.75 0.32 -17.58
N ARG A 262 -11.68 -0.44 -18.67
CA ARG A 262 -12.80 -1.04 -19.39
C ARG A 262 -12.48 -2.48 -19.78
N GLU A 263 -13.43 -3.17 -20.39
CA GLU A 263 -13.23 -4.50 -20.96
C GLU A 263 -13.88 -4.62 -22.33
N ASN A 264 -13.29 -5.46 -23.19
CA ASN A 264 -13.80 -5.74 -24.53
C ASN A 264 -13.19 -7.03 -25.10
N PHE A 265 -13.74 -7.51 -26.22
CA PHE A 265 -13.18 -8.58 -27.01
C PHE A 265 -12.63 -8.06 -28.36
N GLY A 266 -11.60 -8.72 -28.89
CA GLY A 266 -11.11 -8.46 -30.24
C GLY A 266 -9.92 -9.32 -30.61
N TYR A 267 -9.44 -9.22 -31.85
CA TYR A 267 -8.25 -9.93 -32.33
C TYR A 267 -7.00 -9.14 -31.93
N LEU A 268 -6.06 -9.78 -31.22
CA LEU A 268 -4.83 -9.11 -30.79
C LEU A 268 -3.88 -8.96 -31.99
N LYS A 269 -3.67 -7.72 -32.45
CA LYS A 269 -2.71 -7.37 -33.50
C LYS A 269 -1.53 -6.62 -32.90
N MET A 270 -0.32 -7.13 -33.11
CA MET A 270 0.90 -6.38 -32.87
C MET A 270 1.22 -5.53 -34.11
N VAL A 271 1.47 -4.23 -33.91
CA VAL A 271 1.78 -3.26 -34.96
C VAL A 271 2.88 -2.33 -34.44
N ASP A 272 3.95 -2.12 -35.19
CA ASP A 272 4.93 -1.10 -34.84
C ASP A 272 4.34 0.29 -35.15
N VAL A 273 4.59 1.28 -34.30
CA VAL A 273 3.90 2.58 -34.36
C VAL A 273 4.19 3.36 -35.65
N GLU A 274 5.29 3.05 -36.31
CA GLU A 274 5.71 3.61 -37.61
C GLU A 274 4.90 3.03 -38.79
N ASP A 275 4.43 1.78 -38.69
CA ASP A 275 3.64 1.08 -39.72
C ASP A 275 2.11 1.31 -39.55
N LEU A 276 1.70 2.08 -38.55
CA LEU A 276 0.30 2.20 -38.14
C LEU A 276 -0.63 2.74 -39.23
N ASP A 277 -0.12 3.63 -40.09
CA ASP A 277 -0.87 4.21 -41.21
C ASP A 277 -1.03 3.23 -42.39
N ASP A 278 -0.17 2.22 -42.51
CA ASP A 278 -0.18 1.20 -43.57
C ASP A 278 -1.00 -0.06 -43.18
N VAL A 279 -1.38 -0.21 -41.90
CA VAL A 279 -2.12 -1.38 -41.39
C VAL A 279 -3.61 -1.06 -41.20
N TYR A 280 -4.49 -1.84 -41.84
CA TYR A 280 -5.92 -1.74 -41.61
C TYR A 280 -6.32 -2.29 -40.23
N LEU A 281 -6.76 -1.36 -39.36
CA LEU A 281 -7.27 -1.62 -38.03
C LEU A 281 -8.75 -1.23 -37.92
N GLY A 282 -9.55 -2.11 -37.31
CA GLY A 282 -10.99 -1.91 -37.17
C GLY A 282 -11.53 -2.17 -35.76
N ARG A 283 -12.83 -1.95 -35.60
CA ARG A 283 -13.58 -2.04 -34.34
C ARG A 283 -13.58 -3.40 -33.63
N HIS A 284 -12.94 -4.42 -34.20
CA HIS A 284 -12.79 -5.75 -33.62
C HIS A 284 -11.33 -6.11 -33.33
N ASP A 285 -10.39 -5.19 -33.52
CA ASP A 285 -8.96 -5.40 -33.25
C ASP A 285 -8.59 -4.83 -31.88
N ILE A 286 -7.78 -5.55 -31.11
CA ILE A 286 -7.07 -5.03 -29.95
C ILE A 286 -5.63 -4.82 -30.38
N VAL A 287 -5.13 -3.58 -30.30
CA VAL A 287 -3.85 -3.22 -30.90
C VAL A 287 -2.78 -3.12 -29.83
N LEU A 288 -1.66 -3.81 -30.06
CA LEU A 288 -0.45 -3.74 -29.27
C LEU A 288 0.59 -2.95 -30.06
N LEU A 289 1.03 -1.82 -29.50
CA LEU A 289 1.94 -0.87 -30.12
C LEU A 289 3.27 -0.77 -29.37
N ASN A 290 4.36 -0.67 -30.12
CA ASN A 290 5.72 -0.52 -29.60
C ASN A 290 6.07 0.88 -29.04
N GLY A 291 5.12 1.82 -29.06
CA GLY A 291 5.25 3.19 -28.54
C GLY A 291 3.90 3.91 -28.47
N ILE A 292 3.91 5.22 -28.21
CA ILE A 292 2.70 6.07 -28.21
C ILE A 292 2.36 6.53 -29.65
N PRO A 293 1.18 6.19 -30.20
CA PRO A 293 0.76 6.70 -31.51
C PRO A 293 0.26 8.15 -31.44
N ASN A 294 0.36 8.88 -32.56
CA ASN A 294 -0.17 10.24 -32.68
C ASN A 294 -1.71 10.26 -32.74
N ASP A 295 -2.29 9.34 -33.50
CA ASP A 295 -3.73 9.07 -33.56
C ASP A 295 -3.97 7.55 -33.63
N ILE A 296 -5.20 7.10 -33.36
CA ILE A 296 -5.57 5.70 -33.48
C ILE A 296 -7.03 5.56 -33.97
N PRO A 297 -7.31 4.67 -34.93
CA PRO A 297 -8.68 4.42 -35.40
C PRO A 297 -9.58 3.84 -34.30
N VAL A 298 -10.86 3.64 -34.62
CA VAL A 298 -11.82 3.03 -33.68
C VAL A 298 -11.52 1.52 -33.58
N VAL A 299 -10.87 1.14 -32.49
CA VAL A 299 -10.42 -0.23 -32.17
C VAL A 299 -11.09 -0.75 -30.91
N ALA A 300 -11.08 -2.06 -30.72
CA ALA A 300 -11.68 -2.74 -29.57
C ALA A 300 -10.88 -2.56 -28.28
N GLY A 301 -9.57 -2.36 -28.36
CA GLY A 301 -8.68 -2.13 -27.22
C GLY A 301 -7.30 -1.64 -27.64
N ILE A 302 -6.57 -1.05 -26.68
CA ILE A 302 -5.25 -0.44 -26.90
C ILE A 302 -4.28 -0.90 -25.80
N ILE A 303 -3.12 -1.39 -26.22
CA ILE A 303 -1.97 -1.74 -25.39
C ILE A 303 -0.76 -1.00 -25.97
N THR A 304 -0.03 -0.26 -25.15
CA THR A 304 1.21 0.45 -25.55
C THR A 304 2.37 0.00 -24.66
N THR A 305 3.60 -0.04 -25.16
CA THR A 305 4.80 -0.30 -24.32
C THR A 305 5.25 0.93 -23.52
N GLU A 306 4.76 2.11 -23.87
CA GLU A 306 5.15 3.38 -23.28
C GLU A 306 4.06 3.97 -22.40
N PHE A 307 4.47 4.44 -21.22
CA PHE A 307 3.57 5.05 -20.25
C PHE A 307 3.14 6.45 -20.69
N GLN A 308 1.89 6.79 -20.39
CA GLN A 308 1.27 8.04 -20.82
C GLN A 308 0.83 8.88 -19.62
N THR A 309 0.79 10.21 -19.80
CA THR A 309 0.06 11.06 -18.85
C THR A 309 -1.45 10.75 -18.93
N PRO A 310 -2.22 10.77 -17.82
CA PRO A 310 -3.65 10.47 -17.86
C PRO A 310 -4.49 11.32 -18.82
N LEU A 311 -4.02 12.53 -19.15
CA LEU A 311 -4.64 13.47 -20.09
C LEU A 311 -4.03 13.41 -21.50
N SER A 312 -3.33 12.33 -21.88
CA SER A 312 -2.85 12.15 -23.25
C SER A 312 -4.02 12.16 -24.24
N HIS A 313 -3.77 12.62 -25.46
CA HIS A 313 -4.78 12.65 -26.53
C HIS A 313 -5.44 11.27 -26.75
N ILE A 314 -4.62 10.23 -26.85
CA ILE A 314 -5.07 8.83 -26.99
C ILE A 314 -5.93 8.38 -25.81
N ASN A 315 -5.56 8.73 -24.57
CA ASN A 315 -6.35 8.31 -23.42
C ASN A 315 -7.70 9.04 -23.32
N VAL A 316 -7.74 10.33 -23.68
CA VAL A 316 -8.99 11.09 -23.77
C VAL A 316 -9.91 10.51 -24.85
N LEU A 317 -9.36 10.16 -26.03
CA LEU A 317 -10.11 9.45 -27.07
C LEU A 317 -10.65 8.10 -26.58
N SER A 318 -9.83 7.33 -25.86
CA SER A 318 -10.20 6.03 -25.30
C SER A 318 -11.39 6.13 -24.34
N HIS A 319 -11.37 7.13 -23.44
CA HIS A 319 -12.48 7.40 -22.52
C HIS A 319 -13.78 7.75 -23.27
N ASN A 320 -13.69 8.64 -24.26
CA ASN A 320 -14.85 9.06 -25.06
C ASN A 320 -15.46 7.91 -25.89
N ARG A 321 -14.63 6.96 -26.33
CA ARG A 321 -15.05 5.78 -27.12
C ARG A 321 -15.44 4.57 -26.25
N GLY A 322 -15.14 4.59 -24.94
CA GLY A 322 -15.29 3.43 -24.05
C GLY A 322 -14.25 2.33 -24.26
N THR A 323 -13.22 2.57 -25.08
CA THR A 323 -12.19 1.58 -25.45
C THR A 323 -11.23 1.30 -24.29
N PRO A 324 -11.03 0.05 -23.85
CA PRO A 324 -9.98 -0.30 -22.88
C PRO A 324 -8.60 0.14 -23.37
N ASN A 325 -7.86 0.82 -22.50
CA ASN A 325 -6.53 1.36 -22.80
C ASN A 325 -5.58 1.11 -21.62
N MET A 326 -4.38 0.63 -21.90
CA MET A 326 -3.33 0.39 -20.91
C MET A 326 -1.93 0.54 -21.51
N ALA A 327 -0.94 0.79 -20.65
CA ALA A 327 0.46 0.59 -21.00
C ALA A 327 1.03 -0.62 -20.26
N LEU A 328 1.88 -1.39 -20.95
CA LEU A 328 2.55 -2.59 -20.47
C LEU A 328 3.95 -2.66 -21.11
N ARG A 329 5.00 -2.30 -20.38
CA ARG A 329 6.35 -2.09 -20.96
C ARG A 329 6.94 -3.36 -21.56
N ASP A 330 6.74 -4.50 -20.89
CA ASP A 330 7.26 -5.79 -21.32
C ASP A 330 6.39 -6.48 -22.40
N ALA A 331 5.30 -5.87 -22.88
CA ALA A 331 4.28 -6.54 -23.71
C ALA A 331 4.84 -7.27 -24.94
N LEU A 332 5.83 -6.69 -25.61
CA LEU A 332 6.51 -7.28 -26.79
C LEU A 332 7.38 -8.50 -26.44
N THR A 333 7.88 -8.56 -25.20
CA THR A 333 8.75 -9.62 -24.68
C THR A 333 8.03 -10.62 -23.78
N ASN A 334 6.77 -10.36 -23.45
CA ASN A 334 5.99 -11.14 -22.51
C ASN A 334 5.32 -12.33 -23.23
N HIS A 335 5.77 -13.55 -22.94
CA HIS A 335 5.25 -14.77 -23.56
C HIS A 335 3.73 -14.94 -23.42
N SER A 336 3.15 -14.53 -22.29
CA SER A 336 1.69 -14.60 -22.08
C SER A 336 0.90 -13.62 -22.96
N VAL A 337 1.57 -12.65 -23.58
CA VAL A 337 1.00 -11.73 -24.57
C VAL A 337 1.30 -12.23 -25.99
N SER A 338 2.55 -12.63 -26.28
CA SER A 338 2.94 -13.11 -27.62
C SER A 338 2.15 -14.34 -28.07
N ASP A 339 1.86 -15.26 -27.14
CA ASP A 339 1.10 -16.51 -27.40
C ASP A 339 -0.38 -16.26 -27.74
N LEU A 340 -0.83 -15.00 -27.65
CA LEU A 340 -2.19 -14.55 -27.98
C LEU A 340 -2.26 -13.71 -29.26
N THR A 341 -1.14 -13.43 -29.92
CA THR A 341 -1.08 -12.69 -31.20
C THR A 341 -1.93 -13.38 -32.26
N ASP A 342 -2.65 -12.59 -33.07
CA ASP A 342 -3.61 -12.99 -34.10
C ASP A 342 -4.83 -13.79 -33.59
N LYS A 343 -4.97 -14.00 -32.28
CA LYS A 343 -6.11 -14.70 -31.69
C LYS A 343 -7.20 -13.73 -31.22
N LEU A 344 -8.43 -14.26 -31.17
CA LEU A 344 -9.52 -13.61 -30.45
C LEU A 344 -9.22 -13.65 -28.95
N VAL A 345 -9.18 -12.48 -28.32
CA VAL A 345 -8.87 -12.30 -26.91
C VAL A 345 -9.97 -11.52 -26.18
N TYR A 346 -10.03 -11.73 -24.87
CA TYR A 346 -10.71 -10.86 -23.92
C TYR A 346 -9.66 -10.00 -23.22
N LEU A 347 -9.83 -8.68 -23.28
CA LEU A 347 -9.04 -7.70 -22.52
C LEU A 347 -9.93 -7.06 -21.46
N LYS A 348 -9.46 -7.07 -20.20
CA LYS A 348 -10.04 -6.29 -19.09
C LYS A 348 -8.94 -5.48 -18.42
N VAL A 349 -8.98 -4.16 -18.59
CA VAL A 349 -8.08 -3.22 -17.90
C VAL A 349 -8.68 -2.92 -16.53
N SER A 350 -7.92 -3.17 -15.47
CA SER A 350 -8.30 -2.88 -14.07
C SER A 350 -7.25 -1.99 -13.39
N PRO A 351 -7.56 -1.32 -12.26
CA PRO A 351 -6.63 -0.36 -11.65
C PRO A 351 -5.26 -0.92 -11.25
N ASP A 352 -5.22 -2.15 -10.76
CA ASP A 352 -3.99 -2.79 -10.27
C ASP A 352 -3.50 -3.95 -11.15
N THR A 353 -4.19 -4.26 -12.25
CA THR A 353 -3.93 -5.47 -13.03
C THR A 353 -4.71 -5.43 -14.35
N PHE A 354 -4.42 -6.36 -15.24
CA PHE A 354 -5.22 -6.62 -16.43
C PHE A 354 -5.50 -8.11 -16.56
N ILE A 355 -6.57 -8.46 -17.27
CA ILE A 355 -6.77 -9.81 -17.80
C ILE A 355 -6.63 -9.71 -19.30
N LEU A 356 -5.67 -10.46 -19.85
CA LEU A 356 -5.57 -10.75 -21.28
C LEU A 356 -5.56 -12.28 -21.42
N ARG A 357 -6.51 -12.82 -22.18
CA ARG A 357 -6.64 -14.27 -22.41
C ARG A 357 -7.27 -14.55 -23.75
N GLU A 358 -7.04 -15.74 -24.28
CA GLU A 358 -7.81 -16.27 -25.41
C GLU A 358 -9.31 -16.34 -25.06
N ALA A 359 -10.16 -16.05 -26.05
CA ALA A 359 -11.61 -16.00 -25.91
C ALA A 359 -12.30 -16.69 -27.09
N SER A 360 -13.50 -17.22 -26.83
CA SER A 360 -14.30 -17.89 -27.84
C SER A 360 -15.28 -16.93 -28.55
N LEU A 361 -15.64 -17.23 -29.80
CA LEU A 361 -16.65 -16.45 -30.54
C LEU A 361 -18.01 -16.33 -29.80
N PRO A 362 -18.53 -17.38 -29.12
CA PRO A 362 -19.72 -17.25 -28.29
C PRO A 362 -19.58 -16.26 -27.13
N GLU A 363 -18.41 -16.18 -26.47
CA GLU A 363 -18.17 -15.18 -25.42
C GLU A 363 -18.18 -13.76 -26.00
N ALA A 364 -17.48 -13.55 -27.11
CA ALA A 364 -17.43 -12.25 -27.78
C ALA A 364 -18.80 -11.76 -28.28
N GLY A 365 -19.69 -12.69 -28.68
CA GLY A 365 -21.04 -12.36 -29.13
C GLY A 365 -21.98 -11.81 -28.04
N ILE A 366 -21.68 -12.03 -26.76
CA ILE A 366 -22.56 -11.64 -25.64
C ILE A 366 -22.47 -10.14 -25.33
N LEU A 367 -21.29 -9.51 -25.47
CA LEU A 367 -21.10 -8.07 -25.21
C LEU A 367 -21.51 -7.15 -26.38
N VAL A 368 -21.95 -7.69 -27.52
CA VAL A 368 -22.41 -6.88 -28.67
C VAL A 368 -23.93 -6.68 -28.67
N SER A 369 -24.64 -7.27 -27.70
CA SER A 369 -26.11 -7.25 -27.56
C SER A 369 -26.66 -6.47 -26.36
N GLU A 370 -25.80 -5.79 -25.60
CA GLU A 370 -26.17 -4.80 -24.56
C GLU A 370 -25.72 -3.39 -24.98
#